data_AF-A0A6P6XWT8-F1
#
_entry.id   AF-A0A6P6XWT8-F1
#
_cell.length_a   1.000
_cell.length_b   1.000
_cell.length_c   1.000
_cell.angle_alpha   90.00
_cell.angle_beta   90.00
_cell.angle_gamma   90.00
#
_symmetry.space_group_name_H-M   'P 1'
#
loop_
_entity.id
_entity.type
_entity.pdbx_description
1 polymer ?
#
loop_
_entity_poly.entity_id
_entity_poly.type
_entity_poly.pdbx_seq_one_letter_code
_entity_poly.pdbx_strand_id
1 'polypeptide(L)'
;MKHIVNDYDSGRYRLLHGFDILLFIYFSLRLFMLLIMYLDPEQYPFYQYDYVAGFFWQHRQIMNKFFIIICLFFVMLGTIGIRTFFYQSPDKLSFQVLYDCIVFNMDQYWKSLDTEENIQIKKSRRLNHYRQQFERDHHFLSMINPLADRLVLLKVWLDSWLQMDRIDRKLFEQHNRMRLFPHSPIKGRNQVLLFIFLIFIIGITAVIIVSQMFSTVLLQNSIILRLCLIIETTLVFYAITTIIQCAILLACSIIATSLIYNNELAEMNEKFVKFLNKTRTGQSITGKDLKQLRFIYEEHIRLSYYVLYNDKTTWSEALYYYALVSIPINITLMCELIVEDIIPETRFLFIAIIVLHGVSGSFPFLLLANMSRNFHAINDYLPSLQLRLNRFTHLRLKLKYDDLYERLIWGKKIVHTFGTLGDLTFRGLFEALLGYFVAFFLILGFYMNEQNQSRGSE
;
A
#
# COMPACT_ATOMS: atom_id res chain seq x y z
N MET A 1 2.04 11.19 8.17
CA MET A 1 0.60 11.52 8.34
C MET A 1 0.35 12.48 9.51
N LYS A 2 0.71 12.15 10.77
CA LYS A 2 0.50 13.07 11.92
C LYS A 2 1.11 14.47 11.71
N HIS A 3 2.38 14.53 11.34
CA HIS A 3 3.07 15.78 10.97
C HIS A 3 2.37 16.52 9.81
N ILE A 4 1.95 15.77 8.78
CA ILE A 4 1.28 16.34 7.60
C ILE A 4 -0.01 17.06 7.97
N VAL A 5 -0.83 16.46 8.84
CA VAL A 5 -2.13 17.03 9.20
C VAL A 5 -2.00 18.11 10.29
N ASN A 6 -1.15 17.88 11.29
CA ASN A 6 -1.08 18.77 12.45
C ASN A 6 -0.22 20.02 12.20
N ASP A 7 0.80 19.91 11.36
CA ASP A 7 1.76 21.00 11.14
C ASP A 7 1.55 21.73 9.80
N TYR A 8 0.51 21.37 9.04
CA TYR A 8 0.26 21.83 7.66
C TYR A 8 0.38 23.35 7.46
N ASP A 9 -0.24 24.13 8.36
CA ASP A 9 -0.26 25.60 8.25
C ASP A 9 1.01 26.28 8.80
N SER A 10 1.89 25.51 9.44
CA SER A 10 3.10 26.06 10.04
C SER A 10 4.06 26.61 8.99
N GLY A 11 4.74 27.71 9.30
CA GLY A 11 5.79 28.26 8.44
C GLY A 11 6.93 27.26 8.21
N ARG A 12 7.26 26.47 9.24
CA ARG A 12 8.28 25.41 9.17
C ARG A 12 7.92 24.32 8.16
N TYR A 13 6.67 23.86 8.16
CA TYR A 13 6.18 22.87 7.21
C TYR A 13 6.31 23.37 5.76
N ARG A 14 5.85 24.60 5.50
CA ARG A 14 5.95 25.22 4.17
C ARG A 14 7.40 25.40 3.71
N LEU A 15 8.30 25.81 4.60
CA LEU A 15 9.72 25.96 4.28
C LEU A 15 10.38 24.62 3.95
N LEU A 16 10.11 23.58 4.76
CA LEU A 16 10.70 22.26 4.57
C LEU A 16 10.24 21.64 3.24
N HIS A 17 8.95 21.73 2.91
CA HIS A 17 8.44 21.19 1.64
C HIS A 17 8.77 22.06 0.42
N GLY A 18 8.93 23.37 0.61
CA GLY A 18 9.53 24.22 -0.42
C GLY A 18 10.97 23.81 -0.75
N PHE A 19 11.76 23.46 0.28
CA PHE A 19 13.11 22.92 0.10
C PHE A 19 13.08 21.54 -0.57
N ASP A 20 12.15 20.65 -0.22
CA ASP A 20 11.95 19.37 -0.91
C ASP A 20 11.74 19.60 -2.41
N ILE A 21 10.82 20.48 -2.81
CA ILE A 21 10.59 20.79 -4.24
C ILE A 21 11.86 21.25 -4.93
N LEU A 22 12.62 22.17 -4.32
CA LEU A 22 13.85 22.68 -4.93
C LEU A 22 14.87 21.56 -5.16
N LEU A 23 15.02 20.66 -4.18
CA LEU A 23 15.87 19.49 -4.34
C LEU A 23 15.37 18.57 -5.45
N PHE A 24 14.06 18.32 -5.52
CA PHE A 24 13.49 17.50 -6.59
C PHE A 24 13.71 18.08 -7.98
N ILE A 25 13.57 19.40 -8.15
CA ILE A 25 13.86 20.09 -9.41
C ILE A 25 15.36 19.94 -9.75
N TYR A 26 16.24 20.18 -8.78
CA TYR A 26 17.68 19.98 -8.94
C TYR A 26 18.02 18.56 -9.39
N PHE A 27 17.47 17.54 -8.72
CA PHE A 27 17.67 16.13 -9.09
C PHE A 27 17.12 15.78 -10.47
N SER A 28 15.95 16.30 -10.82
CA SER A 28 15.35 16.09 -12.15
C SER A 28 16.26 16.64 -13.26
N LEU A 29 16.76 17.86 -13.08
CA LEU A 29 17.70 18.48 -14.00
C LEU A 29 19.01 17.68 -14.07
N ARG A 30 19.52 17.20 -12.94
CA ARG A 30 20.73 16.35 -12.87
C ARG A 30 20.56 15.06 -13.68
N LEU A 31 19.46 14.33 -13.48
CA LEU A 31 19.16 13.11 -14.22
C LEU A 31 18.98 13.36 -15.72
N PHE A 32 18.39 14.50 -16.09
CA PHE A 32 18.24 14.88 -17.49
C PHE A 32 19.61 15.16 -18.15
N MET A 33 20.52 15.84 -17.46
CA MET A 33 21.89 16.05 -17.94
C MET A 33 22.64 14.72 -18.10
N LEU A 34 22.48 13.79 -17.15
CA LEU A 34 23.02 12.43 -17.29
C LEU A 34 22.44 11.74 -18.52
N LEU A 35 21.11 11.80 -18.73
CA LEU A 35 20.48 11.19 -19.90
C LEU A 35 21.06 11.75 -21.21
N ILE A 36 21.21 13.08 -21.33
CA ILE A 36 21.81 13.72 -22.49
C ILE A 36 23.24 13.22 -22.72
N MET A 37 24.05 13.10 -21.67
CA MET A 37 25.42 12.55 -21.77
C MET A 37 25.43 11.12 -22.32
N TYR A 38 24.46 10.27 -21.94
CA TYR A 38 24.38 8.91 -22.46
C TYR A 38 23.86 8.84 -23.89
N LEU A 39 23.06 9.82 -24.33
CA LEU A 39 22.55 9.90 -25.69
C LEU A 39 23.61 10.42 -26.67
N ASP A 40 24.42 11.39 -26.25
CA ASP A 40 25.52 11.96 -27.06
C ASP A 40 26.72 12.32 -26.17
N PRO A 41 27.60 11.34 -25.87
CA PRO A 41 28.75 11.57 -24.99
C PRO A 41 29.86 12.40 -25.65
N GLU A 42 29.87 12.52 -26.98
CA GLU A 42 30.87 13.32 -27.71
C GLU A 42 30.54 14.81 -27.61
N GLN A 43 29.27 15.18 -27.81
CA GLN A 43 28.81 16.55 -27.67
C GLN A 43 28.72 16.99 -26.20
N TYR A 44 28.35 16.08 -25.29
CA TYR A 44 28.10 16.39 -23.88
C TYR A 44 28.95 15.52 -22.93
N PRO A 45 30.28 15.70 -22.87
CA PRO A 45 31.16 14.88 -22.04
C PRO A 45 31.14 15.28 -20.56
N PHE A 46 29.96 15.36 -19.95
CA PHE A 46 29.79 15.78 -18.55
C PHE A 46 30.60 14.92 -17.58
N TYR A 47 30.87 13.66 -17.90
CA TYR A 47 31.70 12.74 -17.12
C TYR A 47 33.13 13.26 -16.86
N GLN A 48 33.62 14.22 -17.64
CA GLN A 48 34.94 14.83 -17.45
C GLN A 48 34.93 15.94 -16.38
N TYR A 49 33.78 16.58 -16.17
CA TYR A 49 33.65 17.79 -15.34
C TYR A 49 32.82 17.56 -14.09
N ASP A 50 32.00 16.50 -14.08
CA ASP A 50 31.05 16.20 -13.03
C ASP A 50 31.30 14.81 -12.44
N TYR A 51 31.50 14.74 -11.13
CA TYR A 51 31.86 13.47 -10.47
C TYR A 51 30.73 12.44 -10.53
N VAL A 52 29.48 12.86 -10.37
CA VAL A 52 28.34 11.94 -10.45
C VAL A 52 28.22 11.39 -11.87
N ALA A 53 28.34 12.26 -12.88
CA ALA A 53 28.40 11.82 -14.27
C ALA A 53 29.59 10.90 -14.55
N GLY A 54 30.77 11.19 -13.98
CA GLY A 54 31.96 10.36 -14.06
C GLY A 54 31.75 8.98 -13.44
N PHE A 55 31.11 8.90 -12.27
CA PHE A 55 30.76 7.65 -11.61
C PHE A 55 29.80 6.80 -12.45
N PHE A 56 28.73 7.41 -12.97
CA PHE A 56 27.79 6.75 -13.87
C PHE A 56 28.51 6.23 -15.11
N TRP A 57 29.34 7.06 -15.74
CA TRP A 57 30.10 6.71 -16.94
C TRP A 57 31.11 5.57 -16.70
N GLN A 58 31.76 5.56 -15.53
CA GLN A 58 32.68 4.49 -15.13
C GLN A 58 31.93 3.16 -14.93
N HIS A 59 30.71 3.21 -14.40
CA HIS A 59 29.86 2.04 -14.15
C HIS A 59 28.79 1.86 -15.23
N ARG A 60 28.98 2.40 -16.45
CA ARG A 60 27.96 2.44 -17.52
C ARG A 60 27.44 1.09 -17.97
N GLN A 61 28.18 0.01 -17.71
CA GLN A 61 27.73 -1.36 -17.95
C GLN A 61 26.56 -1.77 -17.03
N ILE A 62 26.45 -1.16 -15.85
CA ILE A 62 25.36 -1.37 -14.89
C ILE A 62 24.40 -0.17 -14.90
N MET A 63 24.95 1.04 -14.93
CA MET A 63 24.23 2.32 -14.87
C MET A 63 24.01 2.86 -16.28
N ASN A 64 23.31 2.11 -17.14
CA ASN A 64 23.10 2.50 -18.53
C ASN A 64 21.99 3.58 -18.68
N LYS A 65 21.67 3.95 -19.93
CA LYS A 65 20.61 4.92 -20.25
C LYS A 65 19.26 4.57 -19.61
N PHE A 66 18.97 3.28 -19.42
CA PHE A 66 17.72 2.79 -18.87
C PHE A 66 17.64 2.90 -17.35
N PHE A 67 18.77 2.74 -16.65
CA PHE A 67 18.84 3.05 -15.23
C PHE A 67 18.45 4.52 -14.97
N ILE A 68 18.89 5.44 -15.82
CA ILE A 68 18.51 6.86 -15.72
C ILE A 68 17.02 7.08 -15.98
N ILE A 69 16.45 6.39 -16.97
CA ILE A 69 15.00 6.41 -17.23
C ILE A 69 14.23 5.92 -16.00
N ILE A 70 14.68 4.84 -15.36
CA ILE A 70 14.09 4.34 -14.11
C ILE A 70 14.21 5.39 -13.00
N CYS A 71 15.36 6.04 -12.83
CA CYS A 71 15.52 7.14 -11.87
C CYS A 71 14.55 8.30 -12.15
N LEU A 72 14.34 8.69 -13.41
CA LEU A 72 13.37 9.71 -13.79
C LEU A 72 11.94 9.31 -13.39
N PHE A 73 11.56 8.05 -13.61
CA PHE A 73 10.27 7.53 -13.17
C PHE A 73 10.12 7.57 -11.64
N PHE A 74 11.16 7.23 -10.87
CA PHE A 74 11.15 7.37 -9.41
C PHE A 74 11.00 8.84 -8.96
N VAL A 75 11.64 9.77 -9.66
CA VAL A 75 11.48 11.21 -9.39
C VAL A 75 10.03 11.65 -9.65
N MET A 76 9.43 11.23 -10.78
CA MET A 76 8.01 11.49 -11.06
C MET A 76 7.11 10.93 -9.95
N LEU A 77 7.36 9.70 -9.48
CA LEU A 77 6.65 9.08 -8.36
C LEU A 77 6.74 9.93 -7.09
N GLY A 78 7.94 10.43 -6.77
CA GLY A 78 8.17 11.34 -5.66
C GLY A 78 7.39 12.65 -5.81
N THR A 79 7.37 13.25 -6.99
CA THR A 79 6.57 14.46 -7.27
C THR A 79 5.08 14.22 -7.08
N ILE A 80 4.55 13.07 -7.51
CA ILE A 80 3.15 12.69 -7.28
C ILE A 80 2.87 12.56 -5.79
N GLY A 81 3.75 11.91 -5.03
CA GLY A 81 3.62 11.81 -3.59
C GLY A 81 3.67 13.17 -2.90
N ILE A 82 4.58 14.05 -3.31
CA ILE A 82 4.68 15.43 -2.83
C ILE A 82 3.37 16.18 -3.07
N ARG A 83 2.89 16.19 -4.31
CA ARG A 83 1.63 16.83 -4.68
C ARG A 83 0.47 16.27 -3.88
N THR A 84 0.38 14.95 -3.77
CA THR A 84 -0.75 14.24 -3.13
C THR A 84 -0.79 14.51 -1.63
N PHE A 85 0.35 14.45 -0.94
CA PHE A 85 0.40 14.47 0.52
C PHE A 85 0.74 15.82 1.14
N PHE A 86 1.42 16.71 0.41
CA PHE A 86 1.96 17.95 1.00
C PHE A 86 1.30 19.21 0.44
N TYR A 87 0.74 19.17 -0.77
CA TYR A 87 0.04 20.31 -1.37
C TYR A 87 -1.48 20.21 -1.33
N GLN A 88 -2.03 19.04 -1.01
CA GLN A 88 -3.46 18.92 -0.77
C GLN A 88 -3.81 19.34 0.65
N SER A 89 -4.92 20.06 0.82
CA SER A 89 -5.41 20.42 2.15
C SER A 89 -5.74 19.16 2.98
N PRO A 90 -5.33 19.10 4.25
CA PRO A 90 -5.64 18.00 5.16
C PRO A 90 -7.12 17.92 5.54
N ASP A 91 -7.91 18.96 5.24
CA ASP A 91 -9.36 18.97 5.48
C ASP A 91 -10.12 18.04 4.52
N LYS A 92 -9.46 17.58 3.44
CA LYS A 92 -10.06 16.59 2.54
C LYS A 92 -10.34 15.29 3.27
N LEU A 93 -11.49 14.69 2.95
CA LEU A 93 -11.92 13.41 3.52
C LEU A 93 -10.90 12.28 3.34
N SER A 94 -10.12 12.29 2.26
CA SER A 94 -9.05 11.31 2.02
C SER A 94 -7.99 11.35 3.13
N PHE A 95 -7.59 12.54 3.57
CA PHE A 95 -6.65 12.73 4.67
C PHE A 95 -7.30 12.41 6.02
N GLN A 96 -8.55 12.78 6.23
CA GLN A 96 -9.25 12.47 7.47
C GLN A 96 -9.39 10.95 7.67
N VAL A 97 -9.76 10.22 6.60
CA VAL A 97 -9.81 8.75 6.60
C VAL A 97 -8.44 8.16 6.93
N LEU A 98 -7.37 8.65 6.29
CA LEU A 98 -6.01 8.19 6.57
C LEU A 98 -5.56 8.50 8.00
N TYR A 99 -5.85 9.70 8.47
CA TYR A 99 -5.51 10.11 9.83
C TYR A 99 -6.22 9.24 10.85
N ASP A 100 -7.50 8.92 10.63
CA ASP A 100 -8.26 8.05 11.53
C ASP A 100 -7.71 6.61 11.53
N CYS A 101 -7.45 6.04 10.35
CA CYS A 101 -6.92 4.67 10.21
C CYS A 101 -5.50 4.52 10.77
N ILE A 102 -4.63 5.51 10.54
CA ILE A 102 -3.20 5.41 10.86
C ILE A 102 -2.89 6.06 12.21
N VAL A 103 -3.18 7.35 12.36
CA VAL A 103 -2.74 8.12 13.53
C VAL A 103 -3.66 7.86 14.71
N PHE A 104 -4.96 8.05 14.52
CA PHE A 104 -5.91 7.95 15.61
C PHE A 104 -6.03 6.52 16.12
N ASN A 105 -6.13 5.52 15.23
CA ASN A 105 -6.13 4.11 15.63
C ASN A 105 -4.87 3.71 16.41
N MET A 106 -3.70 4.23 16.04
CA MET A 106 -2.44 4.01 16.74
C MET A 106 -2.42 4.68 18.13
N ASP A 107 -2.90 5.92 18.22
CA ASP A 107 -3.04 6.61 19.51
C ASP A 107 -4.03 5.87 20.44
N GLN A 108 -5.13 5.33 19.89
CA GLN A 108 -6.08 4.50 20.64
C GLN A 108 -5.48 3.16 21.08
N TYR A 109 -4.61 2.57 20.26
CA TYR A 109 -3.89 1.35 20.64
C TYR A 109 -3.02 1.60 21.87
N TRP A 110 -2.22 2.68 21.86
CA TRP A 110 -1.35 3.02 22.99
C TRP A 110 -2.13 3.31 24.27
N LYS A 111 -3.29 3.96 24.17
CA LYS A 111 -4.20 4.19 25.30
C LYS A 111 -4.89 2.93 25.82
N SER A 112 -4.82 1.84 25.07
CA SER A 112 -5.49 0.57 25.39
C SER A 112 -4.52 -0.54 25.75
N LEU A 113 -3.24 -0.20 26.02
CA LEU A 113 -2.27 -1.19 26.48
C LEU A 113 -2.72 -1.85 27.79
N ASP A 114 -2.61 -3.17 27.83
CA ASP A 114 -2.91 -3.96 29.02
C ASP A 114 -1.70 -4.00 29.97
N THR A 115 -1.91 -4.46 31.19
CA THR A 115 -0.83 -4.67 32.16
C THR A 115 0.04 -5.86 31.75
N GLU A 116 1.33 -5.83 32.09
CA GLU A 116 2.25 -6.92 31.76
C GLU A 116 1.78 -8.26 32.37
N GLU A 117 1.20 -8.23 33.57
CA GLU A 117 0.59 -9.41 34.20
C GLU A 117 -0.51 -10.03 33.33
N ASN A 118 -1.46 -9.22 32.86
CA ASN A 118 -2.54 -9.70 31.99
C ASN A 118 -2.01 -10.23 30.66
N ILE A 119 -0.98 -9.60 30.10
CA ILE A 119 -0.30 -10.07 28.88
C ILE A 119 0.31 -11.45 29.10
N GLN A 120 1.01 -11.67 30.23
CA GLN A 120 1.60 -12.96 30.56
C GLN A 120 0.53 -14.03 30.80
N ILE A 121 -0.58 -13.69 31.47
CA ILE A 121 -1.72 -14.59 31.64
C ILE A 121 -2.30 -15.02 30.29
N LYS A 122 -2.51 -14.08 29.35
CA LYS A 122 -3.00 -14.39 28.00
C LYS A 122 -2.05 -15.32 27.24
N LYS A 123 -0.74 -15.02 27.26
CA LYS A 123 0.30 -15.84 26.61
C LYS A 123 0.35 -17.25 27.20
N SER A 124 0.34 -17.37 28.53
CA SER A 124 0.34 -18.65 29.25
C SER A 124 -0.89 -19.51 28.91
N ARG A 125 -2.09 -18.90 28.88
CA ARG A 125 -3.31 -19.61 28.47
C ARG A 125 -3.21 -20.15 27.03
N ARG A 126 -2.67 -19.37 26.08
CA ARG A 126 -2.46 -19.85 24.70
C ARG A 126 -1.41 -20.93 24.61
N LEU A 127 -0.30 -20.78 25.33
CA LEU A 127 0.76 -21.78 25.36
C LEU A 127 0.19 -23.13 25.78
N ASN A 128 -0.58 -23.15 26.87
CA ASN A 128 -1.24 -24.37 27.35
C ASN A 128 -2.23 -24.92 26.31
N HIS A 129 -3.04 -24.06 25.69
CA HIS A 129 -4.00 -24.46 24.67
C HIS A 129 -3.32 -25.07 23.44
N TYR A 130 -2.29 -24.43 22.88
CA TYR A 130 -1.59 -24.93 21.71
C TYR A 130 -0.75 -26.16 22.01
N ARG A 131 -0.20 -26.28 23.22
CA ARG A 131 0.47 -27.50 23.66
C ARG A 131 -0.50 -28.69 23.68
N GLN A 132 -1.66 -28.52 24.32
CA GLN A 132 -2.71 -29.55 24.33
C GLN A 132 -3.20 -29.90 22.93
N GLN A 133 -3.34 -28.92 22.04
CA GLN A 133 -3.73 -29.16 20.65
C GLN A 133 -2.64 -29.91 19.88
N PHE A 134 -1.37 -29.50 20.02
CA PHE A 134 -0.24 -30.11 19.32
C PHE A 134 -0.01 -31.57 19.77
N GLU A 135 -0.16 -31.86 21.06
CA GLU A 135 -0.09 -33.22 21.61
C GLU A 135 -1.21 -34.12 21.05
N ARG A 136 -2.41 -33.58 20.82
CA ARG A 136 -3.53 -34.31 20.21
C ARG A 136 -3.31 -34.58 18.72
N ASP A 137 -2.91 -33.55 17.97
CA ASP A 137 -2.84 -33.60 16.51
C ASP A 137 -1.55 -34.29 16.03
N HIS A 138 -0.48 -34.26 16.84
CA HIS A 138 0.87 -34.69 16.45
C HIS A 138 1.62 -35.45 17.56
N HIS A 139 1.00 -36.51 18.10
CA HIS A 139 1.52 -37.32 19.22
C HIS A 139 3.00 -37.79 19.07
N PHE A 140 3.44 -38.12 17.86
CA PHE A 140 4.83 -38.54 17.61
C PHE A 140 5.83 -37.37 17.60
N LEU A 141 5.42 -36.19 17.10
CA LEU A 141 6.28 -35.00 17.07
C LEU A 141 6.36 -34.32 18.44
N SER A 142 5.31 -34.43 19.28
CA SER A 142 5.35 -33.95 20.66
C SER A 142 6.35 -34.70 21.54
N MET A 143 6.78 -35.90 21.13
CA MET A 143 7.81 -36.67 21.83
C MET A 143 9.22 -36.10 21.60
N ILE A 144 9.41 -35.30 20.54
CA ILE A 144 10.66 -34.58 20.22
C ILE A 144 10.64 -33.20 20.91
N ASN A 145 10.77 -33.25 22.24
CA ASN A 145 10.44 -32.18 23.19
C ASN A 145 11.00 -30.77 22.86
N PRO A 146 12.26 -30.56 22.42
CA PRO A 146 12.76 -29.20 22.24
C PRO A 146 12.28 -28.51 20.95
N LEU A 147 11.94 -29.26 19.90
CA LEU A 147 11.46 -28.69 18.64
C LEU A 147 9.97 -28.36 18.69
N ALA A 148 9.17 -29.25 19.28
CA ALA A 148 7.74 -29.03 19.49
C ALA A 148 7.50 -27.77 20.34
N ASP A 149 8.20 -27.63 21.47
CA ASP A 149 8.07 -26.46 22.34
C ASP A 149 8.49 -25.16 21.63
N ARG A 150 9.54 -25.18 20.80
CA ARG A 150 9.95 -24.01 20.01
C ARG A 150 8.89 -23.61 18.98
N LEU A 151 8.29 -24.57 18.27
CA LEU A 151 7.24 -24.30 17.30
C LEU A 151 5.97 -23.75 17.98
N VAL A 152 5.59 -24.32 19.12
CA VAL A 152 4.46 -23.83 19.92
C VAL A 152 4.74 -22.43 20.45
N LEU A 153 5.93 -22.16 21.00
CA LEU A 153 6.32 -20.82 21.45
C LEU A 153 6.35 -19.80 20.31
N LEU A 154 6.85 -20.19 19.14
CA LEU A 154 6.81 -19.34 17.93
C LEU A 154 5.37 -19.02 17.53
N LYS A 155 4.48 -20.02 17.56
CA LYS A 155 3.05 -19.83 17.29
C LYS A 155 2.40 -18.92 18.32
N VAL A 156 2.67 -19.11 19.61
CA VAL A 156 2.18 -18.22 20.68
C VAL A 156 2.67 -16.79 20.45
N TRP A 157 3.96 -16.62 20.13
CA TRP A 157 4.53 -15.30 19.86
C TRP A 157 3.84 -14.62 18.68
N LEU A 158 3.68 -15.34 17.56
CA LEU A 158 3.04 -14.83 16.35
C LEU A 158 1.55 -14.51 16.59
N ASP A 159 0.80 -15.43 17.20
CA ASP A 159 -0.62 -15.22 17.50
C ASP A 159 -0.85 -14.15 18.58
N SER A 160 0.11 -13.93 19.48
CA SER A 160 0.06 -12.85 20.46
C SER A 160 0.14 -11.48 19.80
N TRP A 161 0.94 -11.35 18.73
CA TRP A 161 0.95 -10.17 17.87
C TRP A 161 -0.32 -10.07 17.02
N LEU A 162 -0.69 -11.14 16.28
CA LEU A 162 -1.84 -11.11 15.38
C LEU A 162 -3.16 -10.79 16.10
N GLN A 163 -3.33 -11.31 17.31
CA GLN A 163 -4.53 -11.10 18.12
C GLN A 163 -4.41 -9.91 19.08
N MET A 164 -3.27 -9.22 19.06
CA MET A 164 -2.93 -8.07 19.89
C MET A 164 -3.21 -8.34 21.37
N ASP A 165 -2.58 -9.36 21.96
CA ASP A 165 -2.74 -9.67 23.39
C ASP A 165 -2.32 -8.52 24.31
N ARG A 166 -1.49 -7.62 23.77
CA ARG A 166 -0.97 -6.43 24.45
C ARG A 166 -2.03 -5.37 24.74
N ILE A 167 -3.25 -5.51 24.22
CA ILE A 167 -4.33 -4.57 24.47
C ILE A 167 -5.44 -5.15 25.36
N ASP A 168 -6.02 -4.30 26.19
CA ASP A 168 -7.35 -4.52 26.74
C ASP A 168 -8.36 -4.32 25.60
N ARG A 169 -8.94 -5.42 25.14
CA ARG A 169 -9.92 -5.43 24.05
C ARG A 169 -11.18 -4.63 24.39
N LYS A 170 -11.64 -4.69 25.65
CA LYS A 170 -12.85 -3.99 26.07
C LYS A 170 -12.62 -2.49 26.03
N LEU A 171 -11.47 -2.04 26.51
CA LEU A 171 -11.08 -0.63 26.45
C LEU A 171 -10.94 -0.17 24.99
N PHE A 172 -10.24 -0.96 24.15
CA PHE A 172 -9.99 -0.64 22.75
C PHE A 172 -11.26 -0.57 21.90
N GLU A 173 -12.19 -1.52 22.05
CA GLU A 173 -13.43 -1.59 21.26
C GLU A 173 -14.52 -0.63 21.75
N GLN A 174 -14.67 -0.49 23.08
CA GLN A 174 -15.85 0.18 23.64
C GLN A 174 -15.60 1.66 23.91
N HIS A 175 -14.40 2.02 24.36
CA HIS A 175 -14.10 3.38 24.82
C HIS A 175 -13.20 4.13 23.84
N ASN A 176 -12.22 3.44 23.27
CA ASN A 176 -11.20 4.00 22.39
C ASN A 176 -11.51 3.73 20.91
N ARG A 177 -12.74 4.07 20.48
CA ARG A 177 -13.23 3.90 19.10
C ARG A 177 -12.60 4.88 18.14
N MET A 178 -12.46 4.51 16.88
CA MET A 178 -12.06 5.42 15.79
C MET A 178 -13.16 6.46 15.51
N ARG A 179 -12.82 7.60 14.88
CA ARG A 179 -13.75 8.71 14.67
C ARG A 179 -14.67 8.50 13.47
N LEU A 180 -14.11 8.18 12.31
CA LEU A 180 -14.83 7.97 11.05
C LEU A 180 -15.32 6.53 10.91
N PHE A 181 -14.65 5.61 11.60
CA PHE A 181 -14.94 4.17 11.61
C PHE A 181 -15.28 3.67 13.03
N PRO A 182 -16.29 4.25 13.71
CA PRO A 182 -16.58 3.93 15.12
C PRO A 182 -17.08 2.50 15.32
N HIS A 183 -17.48 1.82 14.25
CA HIS A 183 -18.01 0.46 14.26
C HIS A 183 -17.07 -0.56 13.63
N SER A 184 -15.82 -0.17 13.34
CA SER A 184 -14.84 -1.08 12.76
C SER A 184 -14.61 -2.29 13.66
N PRO A 185 -14.62 -3.52 13.13
CA PRO A 185 -14.24 -4.70 13.88
C PRO A 185 -12.82 -4.56 14.41
N ILE A 186 -12.57 -5.14 15.59
CA ILE A 186 -11.23 -5.23 16.18
C ILE A 186 -10.25 -5.92 15.23
N LYS A 187 -10.71 -6.90 14.46
CA LYS A 187 -9.88 -7.60 13.47
C LYS A 187 -9.33 -6.63 12.42
N GLY A 188 -10.16 -5.74 11.88
CA GLY A 188 -9.72 -4.75 10.90
C GLY A 188 -8.73 -3.76 11.49
N ARG A 189 -9.02 -3.26 12.70
CA ARG A 189 -8.12 -2.34 13.43
C ARG A 189 -6.76 -2.97 13.71
N ASN A 190 -6.75 -4.21 14.16
CA ASN A 190 -5.52 -4.96 14.44
C ASN A 190 -4.70 -5.18 13.17
N GLN A 191 -5.35 -5.54 12.05
CA GLN A 191 -4.66 -5.73 10.77
C GLN A 191 -3.97 -4.45 10.29
N VAL A 192 -4.62 -3.29 10.44
CA VAL A 192 -4.01 -2.00 10.11
C VAL A 192 -2.82 -1.69 11.01
N LEU A 193 -2.94 -1.93 12.32
CA LEU A 193 -1.83 -1.71 13.26
C LEU A 193 -0.63 -2.61 12.98
N LEU A 194 -0.88 -3.90 12.72
CA LEU A 194 0.15 -4.87 12.35
C LEU A 194 0.86 -4.45 11.06
N PHE A 195 0.09 -3.99 10.09
CA PHE A 195 0.63 -3.45 8.84
C PHE A 195 1.53 -2.24 9.10
N ILE A 196 1.08 -1.28 9.92
CA ILE A 196 1.88 -0.09 10.29
C ILE A 196 3.18 -0.49 10.99
N PHE A 197 3.14 -1.45 11.92
CA PHE A 197 4.35 -1.95 12.59
C PHE A 197 5.32 -2.63 11.63
N LEU A 198 4.80 -3.42 10.70
CA LEU A 198 5.63 -4.08 9.69
C LEU A 198 6.36 -3.06 8.82
N ILE A 199 5.66 -2.02 8.35
CA ILE A 199 6.26 -0.94 7.56
C ILE A 199 7.33 -0.22 8.37
N PHE A 200 7.08 0.06 9.64
CA PHE A 200 8.03 0.74 10.51
C PHE A 200 9.33 -0.07 10.64
N ILE A 201 9.23 -1.39 10.83
CA ILE A 201 10.39 -2.28 10.88
C ILE A 201 11.14 -2.28 9.55
N ILE A 202 10.43 -2.45 8.43
CA ILE A 202 11.02 -2.42 7.08
C ILE A 202 11.75 -1.09 6.83
N GLY A 203 11.14 0.03 7.22
CA GLY A 203 11.73 1.36 7.08
C GLY A 203 13.02 1.51 7.87
N ILE A 204 13.07 1.04 9.13
CA ILE A 204 14.30 1.04 9.94
C ILE A 204 15.38 0.18 9.27
N THR A 205 15.04 -1.03 8.84
CA THR A 205 15.99 -1.92 8.17
C THR A 205 16.53 -1.31 6.88
N ALA A 206 15.68 -0.67 6.08
CA ALA A 206 16.10 0.01 4.86
C ALA A 206 17.09 1.16 5.17
N VAL A 207 16.80 2.00 6.17
CA VAL A 207 17.72 3.08 6.57
C VAL A 207 19.09 2.54 7.00
N ILE A 208 19.12 1.44 7.75
CA ILE A 208 20.38 0.80 8.18
C ILE A 208 21.16 0.29 6.97
N ILE A 209 20.51 -0.41 6.04
CA ILE A 209 21.16 -0.98 4.85
C ILE A 209 21.70 0.13 3.95
N VAL A 210 20.90 1.17 3.67
CA VAL A 210 21.33 2.28 2.80
C VAL A 210 22.51 3.02 3.45
N SER A 211 22.47 3.27 4.77
CA SER A 211 23.61 3.86 5.50
C SER A 211 24.90 3.05 5.33
N GLN A 212 24.81 1.71 5.38
CA GLN A 212 25.97 0.84 5.17
C GLN A 212 26.48 0.87 3.72
N MET A 213 25.59 0.91 2.72
CA MET A 213 25.99 1.00 1.31
C MET A 213 26.74 2.29 0.96
N PHE A 214 26.44 3.40 1.63
CA PHE A 214 27.15 4.68 1.40
C PHE A 214 28.45 4.79 2.20
N SER A 215 28.65 3.96 3.22
CA SER A 215 29.88 3.98 4.02
C SER A 215 31.12 3.46 3.27
N THR A 216 30.95 2.81 2.11
CA THR A 216 32.01 2.03 1.44
C THR A 216 32.62 2.65 0.18
N VAL A 217 32.27 3.89 -0.21
CA VAL A 217 32.72 4.45 -1.52
C VAL A 217 33.48 5.78 -1.38
N LEU A 218 34.78 5.69 -1.66
CA LEU A 218 35.73 6.70 -2.19
C LEU A 218 35.87 8.07 -1.49
N LEU A 219 36.99 8.25 -0.79
CA LEU A 219 37.55 9.58 -0.45
C LEU A 219 39.00 9.71 -0.97
N GLN A 220 39.17 10.26 -2.17
CA GLN A 220 40.48 10.73 -2.69
C GLN A 220 40.75 12.21 -2.35
N ASN A 221 41.93 12.71 -2.76
CA ASN A 221 42.87 13.54 -1.99
C ASN A 221 42.63 15.07 -1.86
N SER A 222 41.44 15.61 -2.13
CA SER A 222 41.17 17.07 -2.00
C SER A 222 40.08 17.37 -0.97
N ILE A 223 40.37 18.20 0.05
CA ILE A 223 39.41 18.58 1.12
C ILE A 223 38.16 19.25 0.53
N ILE A 224 38.31 20.14 -0.45
CA ILE A 224 37.20 20.85 -1.09
C ILE A 224 36.32 19.86 -1.85
N LEU A 225 36.95 18.96 -2.62
CA LEU A 225 36.22 17.93 -3.36
C LEU A 225 35.49 16.97 -2.41
N ARG A 226 36.11 16.62 -1.28
CA ARG A 226 35.48 15.80 -0.23
C ARG A 226 34.25 16.50 0.36
N LEU A 227 34.33 17.80 0.66
CA LEU A 227 33.19 18.56 1.16
C LEU A 227 32.05 18.64 0.14
N CYS A 228 32.35 18.93 -1.13
CA CYS A 228 31.35 18.92 -2.20
C CYS A 228 30.68 17.55 -2.36
N LEU A 229 31.47 16.47 -2.34
CA LEU A 229 30.96 15.10 -2.41
C LEU A 229 30.10 14.73 -1.20
N ILE A 230 30.49 15.14 0.00
CA ILE A 230 29.69 14.91 1.21
C ILE A 230 28.35 15.65 1.10
N ILE A 231 28.36 16.91 0.67
CA ILE A 231 27.13 17.70 0.49
C ILE A 231 26.25 17.02 -0.55
N GLU A 232 26.79 16.69 -1.72
CA GLU A 232 26.01 16.07 -2.80
C GLU A 232 25.45 14.70 -2.40
N THR A 233 26.27 13.85 -1.78
CA THR A 233 25.83 12.54 -1.28
C THR A 233 24.72 12.69 -0.23
N THR A 234 24.84 13.67 0.66
CA THR A 234 23.81 13.97 1.67
C THR A 234 22.50 14.42 1.02
N LEU A 235 22.58 15.28 0.00
CA LEU A 235 21.41 15.73 -0.76
C LEU A 235 20.76 14.57 -1.54
N VAL A 236 21.56 13.71 -2.16
CA VAL A 236 21.10 12.51 -2.88
C VAL A 236 20.39 11.56 -1.93
N PHE A 237 21.02 11.26 -0.79
CA PHE A 237 20.45 10.38 0.23
C PHE A 237 19.14 10.94 0.78
N TYR A 238 19.08 12.25 1.03
CA TYR A 238 17.87 12.92 1.47
C TYR A 238 16.75 12.79 0.43
N ALA A 239 17.03 13.13 -0.84
CA ALA A 239 16.04 13.04 -1.91
C ALA A 239 15.53 11.62 -2.13
N ILE A 240 16.43 10.63 -2.19
CA ILE A 240 16.06 9.21 -2.29
C ILE A 240 15.17 8.80 -1.11
N THR A 241 15.54 9.20 0.11
CA THR A 241 14.74 8.92 1.30
C THR A 241 13.35 9.54 1.20
N THR A 242 13.24 10.79 0.74
CA THR A 242 11.94 11.47 0.56
C THR A 242 11.09 10.80 -0.52
N ILE A 243 11.67 10.36 -1.64
CA ILE A 243 10.98 9.59 -2.69
C ILE A 243 10.43 8.28 -2.12
N ILE A 244 11.28 7.52 -1.42
CA ILE A 244 10.91 6.25 -0.81
C ILE A 244 9.79 6.47 0.22
N GLN A 245 9.91 7.50 1.06
CA GLN A 245 8.87 7.87 2.03
C GLN A 245 7.54 8.20 1.34
N CYS A 246 7.57 8.94 0.22
CA CYS A 246 6.38 9.26 -0.55
C CYS A 246 5.72 8.01 -1.15
N ALA A 247 6.51 7.12 -1.76
CA ALA A 247 6.03 5.87 -2.35
C ALA A 247 5.45 4.93 -1.29
N ILE A 248 6.15 4.77 -0.16
CA ILE A 248 5.68 4.01 0.99
C ILE A 248 4.38 4.64 1.50
N LEU A 249 4.34 5.95 1.73
CA LEU A 249 3.15 6.61 2.25
C LEU A 249 1.94 6.41 1.33
N LEU A 250 2.13 6.47 0.00
CA LEU A 250 1.09 6.21 -0.99
C LEU A 250 0.55 4.78 -0.89
N ALA A 251 1.42 3.78 -0.98
CA ALA A 251 1.04 2.37 -0.90
C ALA A 251 0.39 2.04 0.45
N CYS A 252 0.96 2.53 1.54
CA CYS A 252 0.48 2.29 2.89
C CYS A 252 -0.88 2.92 3.14
N SER A 253 -1.12 4.10 2.56
CA SER A 253 -2.41 4.79 2.66
C SER A 253 -3.52 3.98 1.98
N ILE A 254 -3.24 3.44 0.79
CA ILE A 254 -4.19 2.59 0.05
C ILE A 254 -4.46 1.30 0.83
N ILE A 255 -3.41 0.62 1.30
CA ILE A 255 -3.54 -0.66 1.99
C ILE A 255 -4.29 -0.50 3.32
N ALA A 256 -3.89 0.48 4.15
CA ALA A 256 -4.51 0.69 5.46
C ALA A 256 -6.02 0.97 5.36
N THR A 257 -6.41 1.84 4.43
CA THR A 257 -7.82 2.18 4.20
C THR A 257 -8.60 0.99 3.64
N SER A 258 -8.03 0.29 2.66
CA SER A 258 -8.62 -0.92 2.08
C SER A 258 -8.84 -2.02 3.12
N LEU A 259 -7.92 -2.20 4.07
CA LEU A 259 -8.05 -3.17 5.14
C LEU A 259 -9.24 -2.84 6.05
N ILE A 260 -9.44 -1.58 6.44
CA ILE A 260 -10.61 -1.18 7.24
C ILE A 260 -11.91 -1.44 6.46
N TYR A 261 -12.01 -0.93 5.24
CA TYR A 261 -13.22 -1.12 4.42
C TYR A 261 -13.55 -2.60 4.22
N ASN A 262 -12.56 -3.41 3.86
CA ASN A 262 -12.77 -4.85 3.65
C ASN A 262 -13.30 -5.56 4.90
N ASN A 263 -12.76 -5.24 6.08
CA ASN A 263 -13.21 -5.88 7.31
C ASN A 263 -14.60 -5.40 7.76
N GLU A 264 -14.88 -4.10 7.64
CA GLU A 264 -16.22 -3.56 7.93
C GLU A 264 -17.28 -4.17 7.02
N LEU A 265 -17.01 -4.21 5.72
CA LEU A 265 -17.93 -4.81 4.73
C LEU A 265 -18.08 -6.30 4.95
N ALA A 266 -17.01 -7.04 5.24
CA ALA A 266 -17.09 -8.47 5.50
C ALA A 266 -17.98 -8.78 6.71
N GLU A 267 -17.80 -8.07 7.82
CA GLU A 267 -18.62 -8.25 9.02
C GLU A 267 -20.08 -7.85 8.76
N MET A 268 -20.30 -6.75 8.04
CA MET A 268 -21.63 -6.27 7.68
C MET A 268 -22.37 -7.27 6.77
N ASN A 269 -21.68 -7.81 5.76
CA ASN A 269 -22.21 -8.82 4.85
C ASN A 269 -22.52 -10.12 5.60
N GLU A 270 -21.65 -10.56 6.51
CA GLU A 270 -21.90 -11.73 7.35
C GLU A 270 -23.14 -11.55 8.23
N LYS A 271 -23.29 -10.38 8.87
CA LYS A 271 -24.48 -10.02 9.66
C LYS A 271 -25.74 -10.02 8.81
N PHE A 272 -25.65 -9.51 7.57
CA PHE A 272 -26.76 -9.47 6.62
C PHE A 272 -27.20 -10.88 6.20
N VAL A 273 -26.25 -11.74 5.83
CA VAL A 273 -26.52 -13.14 5.45
C VAL A 273 -27.08 -13.93 6.63
N LYS A 274 -26.53 -13.76 7.83
CA LYS A 274 -27.06 -14.38 9.06
C LYS A 274 -28.52 -13.99 9.31
N PHE A 275 -28.86 -12.71 9.12
CA PHE A 275 -30.24 -12.24 9.22
C PHE A 275 -31.15 -12.91 8.18
N LEU A 276 -30.71 -13.00 6.92
CA LEU A 276 -31.51 -13.64 5.87
C LEU A 276 -31.72 -15.13 6.11
N ASN A 277 -30.70 -15.85 6.58
CA ASN A 277 -30.83 -17.26 6.92
C ASN A 277 -31.81 -17.48 8.09
N LYS A 278 -31.78 -16.59 9.10
CA LYS A 278 -32.74 -16.61 10.21
C LYS A 278 -34.19 -16.41 9.76
N THR A 279 -34.42 -15.51 8.80
CA THR A 279 -35.78 -15.28 8.27
C THR A 279 -36.22 -16.37 7.28
N ARG A 280 -35.27 -17.07 6.63
CA ARG A 280 -35.56 -18.22 5.76
C ARG A 280 -36.16 -19.40 6.52
N THR A 281 -35.80 -19.59 7.79
CA THR A 281 -36.37 -20.64 8.66
C THR A 281 -37.77 -20.31 9.20
N GLY A 282 -38.44 -19.27 8.67
CA GLY A 282 -39.82 -18.91 9.00
C GLY A 282 -39.97 -17.98 10.19
N GLN A 283 -38.87 -17.53 10.80
CA GLN A 283 -38.92 -16.57 11.91
C GLN A 283 -39.42 -15.20 11.44
N SER A 284 -40.32 -14.60 12.22
CA SER A 284 -40.84 -13.27 11.94
C SER A 284 -39.75 -12.20 12.15
N ILE A 285 -39.76 -11.18 11.30
CA ILE A 285 -38.84 -10.04 11.41
C ILE A 285 -39.22 -9.25 12.67
N THR A 286 -38.29 -9.13 13.61
CA THR A 286 -38.48 -8.38 14.85
C THR A 286 -38.06 -6.92 14.69
N GLY A 287 -38.47 -6.06 15.64
CA GLY A 287 -38.01 -4.66 15.67
C GLY A 287 -36.49 -4.52 15.81
N LYS A 288 -35.82 -5.47 16.48
CA LYS A 288 -34.34 -5.49 16.58
C LYS A 288 -33.71 -5.77 15.21
N ASP A 289 -34.29 -6.69 14.45
CA ASP A 289 -33.82 -7.02 13.11
C ASP A 289 -33.98 -5.82 12.15
N LEU A 290 -35.09 -5.08 12.24
CA LEU A 290 -35.29 -3.84 11.47
C LEU A 290 -34.27 -2.75 11.80
N LYS A 291 -33.92 -2.60 13.09
CA LYS A 291 -32.86 -1.67 13.52
C LYS A 291 -31.50 -2.09 12.94
N GLN A 292 -31.20 -3.39 12.94
CA GLN A 292 -29.96 -3.91 12.39
C GLN A 292 -29.88 -3.72 10.87
N LEU A 293 -30.95 -3.98 10.13
CA LEU A 293 -31.01 -3.70 8.69
C LEU A 293 -30.85 -2.21 8.39
N ARG A 294 -31.52 -1.34 9.16
CA ARG A 294 -31.34 0.11 9.01
C ARG A 294 -29.89 0.52 9.21
N PHE A 295 -29.24 -0.01 10.25
CA PHE A 295 -27.82 0.21 10.50
C PHE A 295 -26.96 -0.25 9.32
N ILE A 296 -27.16 -1.47 8.81
CA ILE A 296 -26.43 -2.01 7.65
C ILE A 296 -26.58 -1.09 6.43
N TYR A 297 -27.80 -0.64 6.14
CA TYR A 297 -28.06 0.29 5.04
C TYR A 297 -27.33 1.63 5.24
N GLU A 298 -27.43 2.24 6.41
CA GLU A 298 -26.82 3.54 6.70
C GLU A 298 -25.28 3.47 6.64
N GLU A 299 -24.69 2.40 7.17
CA GLU A 299 -23.25 2.17 7.09
C GLU A 299 -22.79 1.93 5.65
N HIS A 300 -23.52 1.11 4.87
CA HIS A 300 -23.18 0.87 3.46
C HIS A 300 -23.16 2.18 2.66
N ILE A 301 -24.18 3.03 2.82
CA ILE A 301 -24.23 4.35 2.18
C ILE A 301 -23.08 5.26 2.63
N ARG A 302 -22.78 5.30 3.94
CA ARG A 302 -21.67 6.11 4.47
C ARG A 302 -20.32 5.67 3.87
N LEU A 303 -20.04 4.37 3.88
CA LEU A 303 -18.79 3.83 3.35
C LEU A 303 -18.69 4.03 1.82
N SER A 304 -19.81 3.88 1.11
CA SER A 304 -19.88 4.16 -0.32
C SER A 304 -19.54 5.62 -0.63
N TYR A 305 -20.05 6.55 0.19
CA TYR A 305 -19.70 7.97 0.08
C TYR A 305 -18.20 8.20 0.32
N TYR A 306 -17.60 7.60 1.35
CA TYR A 306 -16.18 7.74 1.61
C TYR A 306 -15.31 7.26 0.44
N VAL A 307 -15.64 6.10 -0.15
CA VAL A 307 -14.90 5.57 -1.30
C VAL A 307 -15.06 6.46 -2.53
N LEU A 308 -16.30 6.74 -2.94
CA LEU A 308 -16.57 7.50 -4.17
C LEU A 308 -16.06 8.93 -4.11
N TYR A 309 -16.21 9.59 -2.95
CA TYR A 309 -15.73 10.96 -2.77
C TYR A 309 -14.21 11.02 -2.76
N ASN A 310 -13.55 10.15 -1.98
CA ASN A 310 -12.09 10.14 -1.90
C ASN A 310 -11.44 9.74 -3.22
N ASP A 311 -12.07 8.85 -3.97
CA ASP A 311 -11.65 8.51 -5.33
C ASP A 311 -11.66 9.74 -6.23
N LYS A 312 -12.80 10.45 -6.28
CA LYS A 312 -12.97 11.64 -7.11
C LYS A 312 -11.98 12.77 -6.75
N THR A 313 -11.64 12.94 -5.48
CA THR A 313 -10.86 14.12 -5.04
C THR A 313 -9.36 13.91 -4.90
N THR A 314 -8.92 12.66 -4.77
CA THR A 314 -7.53 12.33 -4.44
C THR A 314 -7.05 11.06 -5.11
N TRP A 315 -7.75 9.93 -4.92
CA TRP A 315 -7.18 8.62 -5.26
C TRP A 315 -7.18 8.30 -6.74
N SER A 316 -8.21 8.71 -7.50
CA SER A 316 -8.32 8.38 -8.93
C SER A 316 -7.07 8.82 -9.71
N GLU A 317 -6.65 10.06 -9.50
CA GLU A 317 -5.48 10.64 -10.14
C GLU A 317 -4.17 10.03 -9.61
N ALA A 318 -4.05 9.86 -8.29
CA ALA A 318 -2.84 9.29 -7.69
C ALA A 318 -2.62 7.84 -8.12
N LEU A 319 -3.68 7.03 -8.22
CA LEU A 319 -3.64 5.63 -8.67
C LEU A 319 -3.33 5.53 -10.16
N TYR A 320 -3.88 6.44 -10.98
CA TYR A 320 -3.54 6.55 -12.40
C TYR A 320 -2.04 6.79 -12.59
N TYR A 321 -1.48 7.81 -11.94
CA TYR A 321 -0.06 8.11 -12.08
C TYR A 321 0.83 7.03 -11.47
N TYR A 322 0.41 6.41 -10.36
CA TYR A 322 1.12 5.28 -9.77
C TYR A 322 1.25 4.13 -10.78
N ALA A 323 0.16 3.77 -11.47
CA ALA A 323 0.18 2.75 -12.52
C ALA A 323 1.04 3.18 -13.73
N LEU A 324 0.89 4.43 -14.19
CA LEU A 324 1.61 4.99 -15.33
C LEU A 324 3.13 4.97 -15.13
N VAL A 325 3.60 5.09 -13.89
CA VAL A 325 5.02 5.07 -13.55
C VAL A 325 5.51 3.66 -13.23
N SER A 326 4.73 2.88 -12.46
CA SER A 326 5.14 1.56 -12.00
C SER A 326 5.18 0.53 -13.14
N ILE A 327 4.25 0.58 -14.10
CA ILE A 327 4.22 -0.36 -15.23
C ILE A 327 5.49 -0.23 -16.10
N PRO A 328 5.87 0.97 -16.59
CA PRO A 328 7.10 1.14 -17.36
C PRO A 328 8.36 0.71 -16.61
N ILE A 329 8.52 1.07 -15.32
CA ILE A 329 9.68 0.64 -14.53
C ILE A 329 9.83 -0.88 -14.58
N ASN A 330 8.73 -1.62 -14.35
CA ASN A 330 8.78 -3.07 -14.32
C ASN A 330 9.08 -3.65 -15.71
N ILE A 331 8.46 -3.11 -16.77
CA ILE A 331 8.72 -3.54 -18.16
C ILE A 331 10.17 -3.30 -18.55
N THR A 332 10.72 -2.12 -18.28
CA THR A 332 12.12 -1.78 -18.58
C THR A 332 13.06 -2.75 -17.87
N LEU A 333 12.87 -2.98 -16.56
CA LEU A 333 13.70 -3.93 -15.81
C LEU A 333 13.64 -5.35 -16.36
N MET A 334 12.46 -5.81 -16.78
CA MET A 334 12.28 -7.12 -17.40
C MET A 334 12.95 -7.21 -18.77
N CYS A 335 12.89 -6.15 -19.59
CA CYS A 335 13.56 -6.11 -20.89
C CYS A 335 15.08 -6.16 -20.73
N GLU A 336 15.65 -5.35 -19.82
CA GLU A 336 17.07 -5.39 -19.48
C GLU A 336 17.51 -6.81 -19.07
N LEU A 337 16.74 -7.45 -18.19
CA LEU A 337 17.02 -8.80 -17.71
C LEU A 337 17.07 -9.85 -18.83
N ILE A 338 16.28 -9.65 -19.90
CA ILE A 338 16.15 -10.59 -21.02
C ILE A 338 17.20 -10.33 -22.10
N VAL A 339 17.48 -9.06 -22.40
CA VAL A 339 18.24 -8.63 -23.59
C VAL A 339 19.73 -8.48 -23.29
N GLU A 340 20.07 -7.98 -22.10
CA GLU A 340 21.45 -7.70 -21.72
C GLU A 340 22.11 -8.93 -21.08
N ASP A 341 23.40 -9.12 -21.38
CA ASP A 341 24.19 -10.20 -20.78
C ASP A 341 24.67 -9.79 -19.38
N ILE A 342 23.74 -9.84 -18.43
CA ILE A 342 23.97 -9.43 -17.03
C ILE A 342 24.63 -10.58 -16.26
N ILE A 343 25.69 -10.24 -15.52
CA ILE A 343 26.43 -11.13 -14.59
C ILE A 343 25.46 -11.80 -13.58
N PRO A 344 25.63 -13.09 -13.23
CA PRO A 344 24.67 -13.86 -12.42
C PRO A 344 24.25 -13.20 -11.09
N GLU A 345 25.17 -12.60 -10.35
CA GLU A 345 24.89 -11.94 -9.07
C GLU A 345 23.95 -10.73 -9.26
N THR A 346 24.22 -9.91 -10.27
CA THR A 346 23.37 -8.75 -10.62
C THR A 346 22.02 -9.20 -11.18
N ARG A 347 21.98 -10.32 -11.92
CA ARG A 347 20.74 -10.94 -12.41
C ARG A 347 19.79 -11.30 -11.27
N PHE A 348 20.31 -11.91 -10.20
CA PHE A 348 19.50 -12.23 -9.02
C PHE A 348 18.95 -10.98 -8.32
N LEU A 349 19.76 -9.93 -8.22
CA LEU A 349 19.32 -8.64 -7.66
C LEU A 349 18.19 -8.02 -8.50
N PHE A 350 18.31 -8.03 -9.83
CA PHE A 350 17.27 -7.51 -10.73
C PHE A 350 15.97 -8.30 -10.60
N ILE A 351 16.05 -9.65 -10.57
CA ILE A 351 14.88 -10.50 -10.33
C ILE A 351 14.22 -10.15 -8.98
N ALA A 352 15.00 -10.00 -7.92
CA ALA A 352 14.48 -9.64 -6.60
C ALA A 352 13.77 -8.27 -6.62
N ILE A 353 14.36 -7.26 -7.28
CA ILE A 353 13.76 -5.92 -7.44
C ILE A 353 12.47 -6.00 -8.24
N ILE A 354 12.47 -6.71 -9.38
CA ILE A 354 11.30 -6.89 -10.24
C ILE A 354 10.15 -7.55 -9.47
N VAL A 355 10.44 -8.63 -8.73
CA VAL A 355 9.43 -9.35 -7.94
C VAL A 355 8.92 -8.46 -6.81
N LEU A 356 9.80 -7.80 -6.06
CA LEU A 356 9.41 -6.91 -4.97
C LEU A 356 8.56 -5.74 -5.48
N HIS A 357 8.97 -5.12 -6.59
CA HIS A 357 8.24 -4.02 -7.21
C HIS A 357 6.89 -4.48 -7.79
N GLY A 358 6.85 -5.63 -8.47
CA GLY A 358 5.62 -6.22 -8.99
C GLY A 358 4.62 -6.57 -7.88
N VAL A 359 5.08 -7.17 -6.78
CA VAL A 359 4.22 -7.49 -5.63
C VAL A 359 3.75 -6.21 -4.94
N SER A 360 4.65 -5.27 -4.65
CA SER A 360 4.30 -4.02 -3.97
C SER A 360 3.40 -3.09 -4.81
N GLY A 361 3.53 -3.13 -6.14
CA GLY A 361 2.68 -2.40 -7.07
C GLY A 361 1.30 -3.03 -7.29
N SER A 362 1.22 -4.36 -7.40
CA SER A 362 -0.04 -5.07 -7.67
C SER A 362 -0.90 -5.28 -6.43
N PHE A 363 -0.30 -5.48 -5.26
CA PHE A 363 -1.01 -5.82 -4.03
C PHE A 363 -2.02 -4.75 -3.58
N PRO A 364 -1.70 -3.43 -3.58
CA PRO A 364 -2.68 -2.38 -3.28
C PRO A 364 -3.89 -2.44 -4.22
N PHE A 365 -3.68 -2.66 -5.52
CA PHE A 365 -4.76 -2.75 -6.49
C PHE A 365 -5.66 -3.95 -6.27
N LEU A 366 -5.09 -5.12 -5.94
CA LEU A 366 -5.85 -6.32 -5.60
C LEU A 366 -6.74 -6.10 -4.36
N LEU A 367 -6.24 -5.37 -3.35
CA LEU A 367 -7.03 -5.02 -2.17
C LEU A 367 -8.20 -4.10 -2.49
N LEU A 368 -8.00 -3.11 -3.38
CA LEU A 368 -9.06 -2.22 -3.84
C LEU A 368 -10.12 -2.96 -4.67
N ALA A 369 -9.70 -3.88 -5.54
CA ALA A 369 -10.61 -4.74 -6.29
C ALA A 369 -11.42 -5.67 -5.38
N ASN A 370 -10.78 -6.24 -4.35
CA ASN A 370 -11.47 -7.04 -3.34
C ASN A 370 -12.48 -6.20 -2.52
N MET A 371 -12.12 -4.95 -2.20
CA MET A 371 -13.03 -4.01 -1.55
C MET A 371 -14.27 -3.75 -2.40
N SER A 372 -14.09 -3.48 -3.70
CA SER A 372 -15.21 -3.34 -4.64
C SER A 372 -16.10 -4.58 -4.65
N ARG A 373 -15.51 -5.78 -4.73
CA ARG A 373 -16.27 -7.04 -4.66
C ARG A 373 -17.10 -7.11 -3.38
N ASN A 374 -16.52 -6.76 -2.23
CA ASN A 374 -17.22 -6.81 -0.95
C ASN A 374 -18.39 -5.81 -0.85
N PHE A 375 -18.28 -4.64 -1.47
CA PHE A 375 -19.41 -3.68 -1.55
C PHE A 375 -20.60 -4.25 -2.33
N HIS A 376 -20.34 -5.00 -3.40
CA HIS A 376 -21.36 -5.54 -4.30
C HIS A 376 -21.82 -6.95 -3.91
N ALA A 377 -21.15 -7.62 -2.96
CA ALA A 377 -21.49 -8.98 -2.53
C ALA A 377 -22.90 -9.11 -1.93
N ILE A 378 -23.49 -8.03 -1.42
CA ILE A 378 -24.87 -8.04 -0.91
C ILE A 378 -25.92 -8.15 -2.03
N ASN A 379 -25.54 -7.84 -3.28
CA ASN A 379 -26.45 -7.77 -4.42
C ASN A 379 -27.24 -9.08 -4.62
N ASP A 380 -26.56 -10.22 -4.48
CA ASP A 380 -27.14 -11.55 -4.62
C ASP A 380 -28.24 -11.84 -3.59
N TYR A 381 -28.23 -11.10 -2.49
CA TYR A 381 -29.10 -11.32 -1.34
C TYR A 381 -30.24 -10.29 -1.24
N LEU A 382 -30.13 -9.15 -1.93
CA LEU A 382 -31.11 -8.07 -1.89
C LEU A 382 -32.50 -8.48 -2.39
N PRO A 383 -32.67 -9.23 -3.51
CA PRO A 383 -33.99 -9.70 -3.95
C PRO A 383 -34.71 -10.53 -2.87
N SER A 384 -33.96 -11.40 -2.20
CA SER A 384 -34.51 -12.22 -1.11
C SER A 384 -34.95 -11.37 0.08
N LEU A 385 -34.21 -10.31 0.42
CA LEU A 385 -34.61 -9.37 1.47
C LEU A 385 -35.91 -8.65 1.10
N GLN A 386 -36.02 -8.16 -0.14
CA GLN A 386 -37.16 -7.37 -0.61
C GLN A 386 -38.48 -8.15 -0.52
N LEU A 387 -38.44 -9.44 -0.84
CA LEU A 387 -39.56 -10.37 -0.69
C LEU A 387 -39.94 -10.62 0.77
N ARG A 388 -39.02 -10.42 1.72
CA ARG A 388 -39.30 -10.61 3.15
C ARG A 388 -39.81 -9.34 3.82
N LEU A 389 -39.49 -8.17 3.27
CA LEU A 389 -39.97 -6.87 3.74
C LEU A 389 -41.38 -6.53 3.20
N ASN A 390 -42.30 -7.50 3.19
CA ASN A 390 -43.63 -7.34 2.55
C ASN A 390 -44.71 -6.72 3.45
N ARG A 391 -44.41 -6.41 4.71
CA ARG A 391 -45.37 -5.75 5.61
C ARG A 391 -45.36 -4.24 5.40
N PHE A 392 -46.53 -3.61 5.50
CA PHE A 392 -46.67 -2.14 5.39
C PHE A 392 -45.74 -1.36 6.33
N THR A 393 -45.53 -1.89 7.54
CA THR A 393 -44.61 -1.34 8.55
C THR A 393 -43.14 -1.33 8.11
N HIS A 394 -42.77 -2.12 7.10
CA HIS A 394 -41.41 -2.25 6.58
C HIS A 394 -41.18 -1.47 5.28
N LEU A 395 -42.24 -0.88 4.70
CA LEU A 395 -42.23 -0.30 3.35
C LEU A 395 -41.09 0.71 3.14
N ARG A 396 -40.88 1.62 4.10
CA ARG A 396 -39.80 2.62 4.00
C ARG A 396 -38.41 2.01 3.90
N LEU A 397 -38.17 0.91 4.63
CA LEU A 397 -36.88 0.22 4.58
C LEU A 397 -36.74 -0.58 3.30
N LYS A 398 -37.83 -1.19 2.82
CA LYS A 398 -37.86 -1.89 1.53
C LYS A 398 -37.48 -0.95 0.39
N LEU A 399 -38.14 0.21 0.28
CA LEU A 399 -37.85 1.20 -0.77
C LEU A 399 -36.38 1.68 -0.76
N LYS A 400 -35.79 1.81 0.42
CA LYS A 400 -34.36 2.13 0.56
C LYS A 400 -33.46 1.04 -0.01
N TYR A 401 -33.77 -0.22 0.27
CA TYR A 401 -33.02 -1.35 -0.28
C TYR A 401 -33.29 -1.58 -1.77
N ASP A 402 -34.48 -1.21 -2.27
CA ASP A 402 -34.79 -1.20 -3.71
C ASP A 402 -33.91 -0.19 -4.45
N ASP A 403 -33.81 1.04 -3.93
CA ASP A 403 -32.89 2.07 -4.46
C ASP A 403 -31.42 1.62 -4.37
N LEU A 404 -31.01 0.99 -3.26
CA LEU A 404 -29.65 0.45 -3.14
C LEU A 404 -29.38 -0.66 -4.17
N TYR A 405 -30.32 -1.57 -4.38
CA TYR A 405 -30.21 -2.65 -5.35
C TYR A 405 -30.05 -2.11 -6.77
N GLU A 406 -30.89 -1.14 -7.14
CA GLU A 406 -30.82 -0.47 -8.44
C GLU A 406 -29.45 0.20 -8.66
N ARG A 407 -28.94 0.91 -7.64
CA ARG A 407 -27.62 1.55 -7.71
C ARG A 407 -26.47 0.56 -7.84
N LEU A 408 -26.56 -0.61 -7.19
CA LEU A 408 -25.52 -1.63 -7.25
C LEU A 408 -25.48 -2.37 -8.60
N ILE A 409 -26.61 -2.46 -9.30
CA ILE A 409 -26.69 -3.13 -10.61
C ILE A 409 -26.42 -2.15 -11.75
N TRP A 410 -27.12 -1.02 -11.75
CA TRP A 410 -27.16 -0.08 -12.88
C TRP A 410 -26.40 1.21 -12.62
N GLY A 411 -26.16 1.54 -11.36
CA GLY A 411 -25.46 2.76 -10.98
C GLY A 411 -23.94 2.68 -11.18
N LYS A 412 -23.28 3.81 -10.90
CA LYS A 412 -21.82 3.86 -10.85
C LYS A 412 -21.31 2.90 -9.79
N LYS A 413 -20.35 2.04 -10.15
CA LYS A 413 -19.74 1.09 -9.22
C LYS A 413 -19.10 1.81 -8.03
N ILE A 414 -19.29 1.25 -6.85
CA ILE A 414 -18.62 1.70 -5.62
C ILE A 414 -17.20 1.11 -5.64
N VAL A 415 -16.28 1.87 -6.21
CA VAL A 415 -14.90 1.44 -6.46
C VAL A 415 -13.99 2.64 -6.64
N HIS A 416 -12.69 2.39 -6.49
CA HIS A 416 -11.68 3.33 -6.93
C HIS A 416 -11.46 3.25 -8.44
N THR A 417 -10.87 4.27 -9.04
CA THR A 417 -10.63 4.31 -10.49
C THR A 417 -9.17 4.58 -10.82
N PHE A 418 -8.76 4.18 -12.02
CA PHE A 418 -7.47 4.54 -12.62
C PHE A 418 -7.61 5.81 -13.45
N GLY A 419 -8.02 6.93 -12.84
CA GLY A 419 -8.32 8.13 -13.61
C GLY A 419 -9.38 7.83 -14.67
N THR A 420 -9.04 8.08 -15.94
CA THR A 420 -9.90 7.81 -17.10
C THR A 420 -9.80 6.39 -17.65
N LEU A 421 -8.85 5.55 -17.17
CA LEU A 421 -8.63 4.19 -17.69
C LEU A 421 -9.73 3.20 -17.26
N GLY A 422 -10.42 3.48 -16.15
CA GLY A 422 -11.58 2.69 -15.71
C GLY A 422 -11.57 2.29 -14.24
N ASP A 423 -12.48 1.37 -13.91
CA ASP A 423 -12.77 0.95 -12.54
C ASP A 423 -11.78 -0.12 -12.02
N LEU A 424 -11.28 0.06 -10.80
CA LEU A 424 -10.42 -0.91 -10.08
C LEU A 424 -11.22 -2.11 -9.57
N THR A 425 -11.72 -2.91 -10.50
CA THR A 425 -12.38 -4.20 -10.26
C THR A 425 -11.46 -5.34 -10.68
N PHE A 426 -11.75 -6.60 -10.32
CA PHE A 426 -10.97 -7.74 -10.82
C PHE A 426 -10.95 -7.80 -12.36
N ARG A 427 -12.04 -7.40 -13.01
CA ARG A 427 -12.10 -7.27 -14.47
C ARG A 427 -11.17 -6.15 -14.97
N GLY A 428 -11.22 -4.97 -14.35
CA GLY A 428 -10.33 -3.86 -14.71
C GLY A 428 -8.85 -4.19 -14.49
N LEU A 429 -8.50 -4.95 -13.45
CA LEU A 429 -7.14 -5.43 -13.22
C LEU A 429 -6.69 -6.44 -14.27
N PHE A 430 -7.59 -7.32 -14.71
CA PHE A 430 -7.31 -8.24 -15.80
C PHE A 430 -7.07 -7.49 -17.11
N GLU A 431 -7.88 -6.47 -17.42
CA GLU A 431 -7.69 -5.60 -18.59
C GLU A 431 -6.36 -4.83 -18.51
N ALA A 432 -6.00 -4.29 -17.34
CA ALA A 432 -4.71 -3.64 -17.11
C ALA A 432 -3.52 -4.61 -17.26
N LEU A 433 -3.66 -5.87 -16.81
CA LEU A 433 -2.67 -6.91 -17.00
C LEU A 433 -2.46 -7.25 -18.49
N LEU A 434 -3.52 -7.30 -19.28
CA LEU A 434 -3.40 -7.46 -20.73
C LEU A 434 -2.66 -6.28 -21.36
N GLY A 435 -3.00 -5.05 -20.94
CA GLY A 435 -2.28 -3.84 -21.37
C GLY A 435 -0.79 -3.88 -21.01
N TYR A 436 -0.45 -4.37 -19.82
CA TYR A 436 0.93 -4.61 -19.39
C TYR A 436 1.67 -5.57 -20.33
N PHE A 437 1.07 -6.71 -20.68
CA PHE A 437 1.69 -7.66 -21.61
C PHE A 437 1.90 -7.07 -23.00
N VAL A 438 0.91 -6.33 -23.53
CA VAL A 438 1.05 -5.65 -24.82
C VAL A 438 2.21 -4.65 -24.79
N ALA A 439 2.27 -3.80 -23.76
CA ALA A 439 3.36 -2.83 -23.60
C ALA A 439 4.72 -3.52 -23.45
N PHE A 440 4.78 -4.63 -22.70
CA PHE A 440 5.98 -5.44 -22.52
C PHE A 440 6.50 -5.97 -23.87
N PHE A 441 5.64 -6.61 -24.67
CA PHE A 441 6.07 -7.17 -25.96
C PHE A 441 6.44 -6.08 -26.98
N LEU A 442 5.76 -4.94 -26.96
CA LEU A 442 6.13 -3.80 -27.82
C LEU A 442 7.51 -3.26 -27.47
N ILE A 443 7.77 -3.00 -26.18
CA ILE A 443 9.06 -2.47 -25.72
C ILE A 443 10.16 -3.51 -25.97
N LEU A 444 9.94 -4.78 -25.64
CA LEU A 444 10.88 -5.86 -25.92
C LEU A 444 11.22 -5.95 -27.42
N GLY A 445 10.24 -5.80 -28.30
CA GLY A 445 10.44 -5.77 -29.75
C GLY A 445 11.35 -4.62 -30.21
N PHE A 446 11.18 -3.42 -29.64
CA PHE A 446 12.08 -2.29 -29.90
C PHE A 446 13.51 -2.59 -29.44
N TYR A 447 13.66 -3.14 -28.24
CA TYR A 447 14.96 -3.51 -27.68
C TYR A 447 15.70 -4.55 -28.53
N MET A 448 15.02 -5.61 -28.94
CA MET A 448 15.61 -6.64 -29.79
C MET A 448 16.05 -6.09 -31.15
N ASN A 449 15.31 -5.12 -31.71
CA ASN A 449 15.68 -4.47 -32.96
C ASN A 449 16.92 -3.59 -32.82
N GLU A 450 17.05 -2.81 -31.73
CA GLU A 450 18.27 -2.01 -31.47
C GLU A 450 19.50 -2.92 -31.34
N GLN A 451 19.39 -4.02 -30.58
CA GLN A 451 20.52 -4.95 -30.38
C GLN A 451 20.94 -5.67 -31.67
N ASN A 452 19.97 -5.99 -32.54
CA ASN A 452 20.28 -6.59 -33.85
C ASN A 452 20.96 -5.58 -34.80
N GLN A 453 20.60 -4.29 -34.72
CA GLN A 453 21.26 -3.25 -35.51
C GLN A 453 22.69 -3.00 -35.03
N SER A 454 22.93 -2.97 -33.72
CA SER A 454 24.29 -2.77 -33.17
C SER A 454 25.22 -3.96 -33.47
N ARG A 455 24.70 -5.20 -33.41
CA ARG A 455 25.46 -6.41 -33.81
C ARG A 455 25.70 -6.54 -35.30
N GLY A 456 24.90 -5.88 -36.15
CA GLY A 456 25.10 -5.86 -37.60
C GLY A 456 26.08 -4.79 -38.09
N SER A 457 26.50 -3.88 -37.21
CA SER A 457 27.48 -2.82 -37.47
C SER A 457 28.88 -3.10 -36.93
N GLU A 458 29.05 -4.18 -36.16
CA GLU A 458 30.35 -4.78 -35.80
C GLU A 458 30.75 -5.85 -36.82
#